data_AF-A0A7S6RGA9-F1
#
_entry.id   AF-A0A7S6RGA9-F1
#
_cell.length_a   1.000
_cell.length_b   1.000
_cell.length_c   1.000
_cell.angle_alpha   90.00
_cell.angle_beta   90.00
_cell.angle_gamma   90.00
#
_symmetry.space_group_name_H-M   'P 1'
#
loop_
_entity.id
_entity.type
_entity.pdbx_description
1 polymer ?
#
loop_
_entity_poly.entity_id
_entity_poly.type
_entity_poly.pdbx_seq_one_letter_code
_entity_poly.pdbx_strand_id
1 'polypeptide(L)'
;MTSIPGELILATLVVIVIPSIVTIWMRWSLYKYLQDVAEKVQRLINHAPGGVQPKIISTLKSRFEKASSKLDQVNTAALIDQVYSQEKFKGFSIEQIEYLCRIIPNLLLAFGLLGTFFGITINLSALSETLNNTAASNINDLVGQIQQSLSGMSIAFVTSLTGLLFSALLTIVNWKFNTSALKYQVISSLEDYLDNIYLPEVQGDTRLDKIVNRMVEQQDEFLTRFGVTVRDAVESSMAKVAEQIIAGNRQATDLARQVYEKFTESAGTISAAAHEFDIAIHQLNAKSQIFKDAANIFANSQFPEKLLAATNNLTQIEERFSNSAGSLASTTTSFNSLVVQLQALGGEIKGVNQISSQILDLNRINQKSLGEIIPQLKEGADSFGKAVTRLDQLENKLMNEAASLEAISGDVRDFIQTINNQAGNISQEMVNGFGKAVTRIEQLENNLMDKAQGLQQITLDMQGFVEIINKHAGTVNTSVGNISQQIDRNYENISQLMNTSNSTLVAEYQKIGNLLLEGVNKQTAVNQDINGNLQDCINHLNDAKHEIYRLRTEVKSSTSQPEDKIIDTFTHEKQI
;
A
#
# COMPACT_ATOMS: atom_id res chain seq x y z
N MET A 1 68.65 -12.89 -30.77
CA MET A 1 67.32 -12.27 -30.63
C MET A 1 66.55 -12.54 -31.90
N THR A 2 66.00 -13.75 -32.02
CA THR A 2 65.18 -14.15 -33.18
C THR A 2 63.82 -13.51 -33.05
N SER A 3 63.43 -12.79 -34.11
CA SER A 3 62.26 -11.92 -34.16
C SER A 3 60.99 -12.67 -33.79
N ILE A 4 60.37 -12.20 -32.71
CA ILE A 4 59.02 -12.61 -32.32
C ILE A 4 58.07 -12.24 -33.48
N PRO A 5 57.13 -13.09 -33.90
CA PRO A 5 56.08 -12.68 -34.82
C PRO A 5 55.33 -11.50 -34.18
N GLY A 6 55.54 -10.29 -34.71
CA GLY A 6 54.99 -9.06 -34.13
C GLY A 6 53.47 -9.11 -33.97
N GLU A 7 52.80 -9.90 -34.80
CA GLU A 7 51.35 -10.07 -34.81
C GLU A 7 50.80 -10.71 -33.52
N LEU A 8 51.50 -11.68 -32.91
CA LEU A 8 51.06 -12.35 -31.67
C LEU A 8 51.27 -11.47 -30.43
N ILE A 9 52.37 -10.69 -30.42
CA ILE A 9 52.59 -9.67 -29.37
C ILE A 9 51.54 -8.57 -29.49
N LEU A 10 51.29 -8.08 -30.71
CA LEU A 10 50.28 -7.05 -30.97
C LEU A 10 48.89 -7.53 -30.53
N ALA A 11 48.52 -8.78 -30.86
CA ALA A 11 47.27 -9.38 -30.44
C ALA A 11 47.17 -9.48 -28.92
N THR A 12 48.24 -9.89 -28.22
CA THR A 12 48.28 -9.93 -26.75
C THR A 12 48.10 -8.54 -26.14
N LEU A 13 48.73 -7.52 -26.72
CA LEU A 13 48.64 -6.14 -26.25
C LEU A 13 47.21 -5.59 -26.44
N VAL A 14 46.60 -5.86 -27.60
CA VAL A 14 45.26 -5.37 -27.95
C VAL A 14 44.14 -6.11 -27.22
N VAL A 15 44.25 -7.43 -27.02
CA VAL A 15 43.19 -8.26 -26.43
C VAL A 15 43.29 -8.34 -24.90
N ILE A 16 44.50 -8.27 -24.34
CA ILE A 16 44.71 -8.44 -22.89
C ILE A 16 45.07 -7.12 -22.23
N VAL A 17 46.14 -6.46 -22.67
CA VAL A 17 46.70 -5.31 -21.96
C VAL A 17 45.80 -4.07 -22.06
N ILE A 18 45.33 -3.71 -23.26
CA ILE A 18 44.47 -2.53 -23.45
C ILE A 18 43.15 -2.67 -22.69
N PRO A 19 42.37 -3.77 -22.81
CA PRO A 19 41.13 -3.93 -22.07
C PRO A 19 41.36 -3.91 -20.56
N SER A 20 42.46 -4.49 -20.07
CA SER A 20 42.81 -4.44 -18.65
C SER A 20 43.02 -3.01 -18.15
N ILE A 21 43.82 -2.20 -18.86
CA ILE A 21 44.07 -0.81 -18.48
C ILE A 21 42.77 0.01 -18.52
N VAL A 22 41.95 -0.18 -19.56
CA VAL A 22 40.65 0.49 -19.69
C VAL A 22 39.73 0.11 -18.54
N THR A 23 39.63 -1.17 -18.18
CA THR A 23 38.81 -1.63 -17.06
C THR A 23 39.31 -1.08 -15.72
N ILE A 24 40.62 -1.06 -15.45
CA ILE A 24 41.19 -0.46 -14.23
C ILE A 24 40.81 1.03 -14.16
N TRP A 25 41.00 1.75 -15.25
CA TRP A 25 40.71 3.18 -15.31
C TRP A 25 39.20 3.46 -15.15
N MET A 26 38.34 2.70 -15.83
CA MET A 26 36.88 2.81 -15.68
C MET A 26 36.44 2.52 -14.24
N ARG A 27 36.98 1.47 -13.62
CA ARG A 27 36.66 1.09 -12.23
C ARG A 27 37.05 2.20 -11.26
N TRP A 28 38.27 2.71 -11.38
CA TRP A 28 38.77 3.80 -10.54
C TRP A 28 37.98 5.10 -10.74
N SER A 29 37.67 5.44 -12.00
CA SER A 29 36.90 6.63 -12.33
C SER A 29 35.46 6.55 -11.81
N LEU A 30 34.82 5.39 -11.89
CA LEU A 30 33.47 5.16 -11.36
C LEU A 30 33.46 5.23 -9.83
N TYR A 31 34.45 4.62 -9.18
CA TYR A 31 34.61 4.68 -7.74
C TYR A 31 34.73 6.14 -7.25
N LYS A 32 35.60 6.94 -7.86
CA LYS A 32 35.74 8.36 -7.51
C LYS A 32 34.46 9.17 -7.74
N TYR A 33 33.75 8.90 -8.83
CA TYR A 33 32.49 9.59 -9.13
C TYR A 33 31.41 9.28 -8.09
N LEU A 34 31.21 8.01 -7.75
CA LEU A 34 30.22 7.61 -6.75
C LEU A 34 30.58 8.15 -5.36
N GLN A 35 31.87 8.22 -5.03
CA GLN A 35 32.34 8.80 -3.77
C GLN A 35 32.05 10.30 -3.72
N ASP A 36 32.34 11.03 -4.80
CA ASP A 36 32.04 12.46 -4.90
C ASP A 36 30.53 12.74 -4.83
N VAL A 37 29.69 11.88 -5.41
CA VAL A 37 28.22 11.96 -5.27
C VAL A 37 27.79 11.73 -3.83
N ALA A 38 28.28 10.67 -3.17
CA ALA A 38 27.95 10.37 -1.78
C ALA A 38 28.36 11.52 -0.84
N GLU A 39 29.58 12.03 -0.97
CA GLU A 39 30.08 13.14 -0.16
C GLU A 39 29.27 14.43 -0.41
N LYS A 40 28.87 14.71 -1.65
CA LYS A 40 28.01 15.88 -1.96
C LYS A 40 26.61 15.74 -1.37
N VAL A 41 26.01 14.55 -1.43
CA VAL A 41 24.70 14.28 -0.82
C VAL A 41 24.81 14.43 0.70
N GLN A 42 25.83 13.84 1.32
CA GLN A 42 26.05 13.90 2.76
C GLN A 42 26.32 15.34 3.26
N ARG A 43 26.99 16.18 2.46
CA ARG A 43 27.13 17.62 2.75
C ARG A 43 25.79 18.35 2.76
N LEU A 44 24.88 17.99 1.85
CA LEU A 44 23.53 18.57 1.82
C LEU A 44 22.69 18.11 3.02
N ILE A 45 22.92 16.88 3.50
CA ILE A 45 22.29 16.38 4.74
C ILE A 45 22.76 17.18 5.96
N ASN A 46 24.06 17.44 6.05
CA ASN A 46 24.67 18.15 7.18
C ASN A 46 24.52 19.69 7.12
N HIS A 47 23.65 20.23 6.26
CA HIS A 47 23.36 21.67 6.14
C HIS A 47 24.61 22.55 5.95
N ALA A 48 25.66 22.03 5.30
CA ALA A 48 26.87 22.79 5.03
C ALA A 48 26.64 23.78 3.87
N PRO A 49 26.91 25.08 4.02
CA PRO A 49 26.63 26.07 2.98
C PRO A 49 27.65 25.97 1.83
N GLY A 50 27.14 25.99 0.60
CA GLY A 50 27.92 26.23 -0.62
C GLY A 50 28.53 24.98 -1.26
N GLY A 51 27.74 24.30 -2.09
CA GLY A 51 28.24 23.25 -3.00
C GLY A 51 27.33 23.08 -4.21
N VAL A 52 27.91 22.77 -5.37
CA VAL A 52 27.15 22.45 -6.59
C VAL A 52 26.38 21.15 -6.35
N GLN A 53 25.05 21.23 -6.38
CA GLN A 53 24.16 20.07 -6.24
C GLN A 53 24.45 19.05 -7.36
N PRO A 54 24.66 17.77 -7.04
CA PRO A 54 24.88 16.75 -8.05
C PRO A 54 23.62 16.56 -8.92
N LYS A 55 23.83 16.31 -10.22
CA LYS A 55 22.77 16.15 -11.23
C LYS A 55 21.74 15.07 -10.88
N ILE A 56 22.19 14.04 -10.17
CA ILE A 56 21.33 12.99 -9.58
C ILE A 56 20.22 13.60 -8.73
N ILE A 57 20.56 14.55 -7.83
CA ILE A 57 19.58 15.09 -6.89
C ILE A 57 18.60 16.01 -7.61
N SER A 58 19.04 16.83 -8.56
CA SER A 58 18.10 17.70 -9.31
C SER A 58 17.07 16.89 -10.10
N THR A 59 17.51 15.77 -10.69
CA THR A 59 16.62 14.86 -11.43
C THR A 59 15.69 14.11 -10.48
N LEU A 60 16.23 13.66 -9.34
CA LEU A 60 15.48 12.99 -8.29
C LEU A 60 14.39 13.89 -7.69
N LYS A 61 14.72 15.14 -7.35
CA LYS A 61 13.78 16.15 -6.86
C LYS A 61 12.61 16.39 -7.81
N SER A 62 12.90 16.61 -9.09
CA SER A 62 11.86 16.83 -10.11
C SER A 62 10.94 15.62 -10.30
N ARG A 63 11.49 14.40 -10.25
CA ARG A 63 10.68 13.18 -10.32
C ARG A 63 9.88 12.93 -9.05
N PHE A 64 10.47 13.19 -7.89
CA PHE A 64 9.81 13.06 -6.60
C PHE A 64 8.63 14.01 -6.48
N GLU A 65 8.79 15.27 -6.88
CA GLU A 65 7.71 16.28 -6.91
C GLU A 65 6.53 15.82 -7.79
N LYS A 66 6.82 15.32 -9.00
CA LYS A 66 5.80 14.76 -9.91
C LYS A 66 5.13 13.50 -9.39
N ALA A 67 5.86 12.67 -8.64
CA ALA A 67 5.32 11.46 -8.03
C ALA A 67 4.44 11.80 -6.82
N SER A 68 4.90 12.71 -5.97
CA SER A 68 4.19 13.19 -4.78
C SER A 68 2.93 13.97 -5.11
N SER A 69 2.80 14.53 -6.31
CA SER A 69 1.57 15.18 -6.76
C SER A 69 0.48 14.19 -7.22
N LYS A 70 0.85 12.94 -7.55
CA LYS A 70 -0.07 11.94 -8.13
C LYS A 70 -0.33 10.74 -7.21
N LEU A 71 0.59 10.45 -6.29
CA LEU A 71 0.57 9.26 -5.45
C LEU A 71 0.62 9.67 -3.98
N ASP A 72 -0.29 9.10 -3.18
CA ASP A 72 -0.36 9.31 -1.72
C ASP A 72 0.87 8.74 -0.97
N GLN A 73 1.47 7.69 -1.52
CA GLN A 73 2.73 7.12 -1.06
C GLN A 73 3.67 6.96 -2.25
N VAL A 74 4.75 7.73 -2.21
CA VAL A 74 5.82 7.62 -3.18
C VAL A 74 6.80 6.56 -2.69
N ASN A 75 7.09 5.57 -3.53
CA ASN A 75 8.15 4.61 -3.23
C ASN A 75 9.52 5.27 -3.51
N THR A 76 10.08 5.90 -2.47
CA THR A 76 11.38 6.60 -2.52
C THR A 76 12.49 5.67 -3.04
N ALA A 77 12.57 4.44 -2.54
CA ALA A 77 13.57 3.46 -2.95
C ALA A 77 13.51 3.15 -4.46
N ALA A 78 12.30 2.95 -5.02
CA ALA A 78 12.12 2.68 -6.44
C ALA A 78 12.47 3.89 -7.32
N LEU A 79 12.18 5.12 -6.85
CA LEU A 79 12.57 6.34 -7.55
C LEU A 79 14.09 6.52 -7.57
N ILE A 80 14.76 6.29 -6.44
CA ILE A 80 16.20 6.39 -6.33
C ILE A 80 16.87 5.35 -7.23
N ASP A 81 16.42 4.10 -7.19
CA ASP A 81 16.98 3.03 -8.03
C ASP A 81 16.78 3.35 -9.53
N GLN A 82 15.59 3.81 -9.93
CA GLN A 82 15.33 4.20 -11.31
C GLN A 82 16.19 5.39 -11.78
N VAL A 83 16.38 6.43 -10.95
CA VAL A 83 17.24 7.58 -11.28
C VAL A 83 18.70 7.14 -11.37
N TYR A 84 19.14 6.29 -10.45
CA TYR A 84 20.48 5.73 -10.45
C TYR A 84 20.77 4.89 -11.71
N SER A 85 19.83 4.03 -12.14
CA SER A 85 19.99 3.22 -13.36
C SER A 85 19.98 4.06 -14.65
N GLN A 86 19.34 5.24 -14.64
CA GLN A 86 19.31 6.16 -15.79
C GLN A 86 20.54 7.07 -15.89
N GLU A 87 21.35 7.15 -14.84
CA GLU A 87 22.57 7.95 -14.84
C GLU A 87 23.64 7.34 -15.74
N LYS A 88 24.14 8.18 -16.65
CA LYS A 88 25.16 7.81 -17.62
C LYS A 88 26.48 8.48 -17.24
N PHE A 89 27.49 7.68 -16.97
CA PHE A 89 28.84 8.15 -16.73
C PHE A 89 29.68 8.01 -18.02
N LYS A 90 30.08 9.13 -18.62
CA LYS A 90 30.87 9.19 -19.88
C LYS A 90 30.27 8.36 -21.03
N GLY A 91 28.95 8.37 -21.18
CA GLY A 91 28.23 7.69 -22.27
C GLY A 91 27.87 6.22 -22.01
N PHE A 92 28.41 5.60 -20.96
CA PHE A 92 28.06 4.24 -20.52
C PHE A 92 27.16 4.28 -19.29
N SER A 93 26.24 3.34 -19.16
CA SER A 93 25.45 3.20 -17.93
C SER A 93 26.33 2.67 -16.80
N ILE A 94 26.09 3.16 -15.57
CA ILE A 94 26.86 2.73 -14.39
C ILE A 94 26.84 1.20 -14.24
N GLU A 95 25.66 0.59 -14.41
CA GLU A 95 25.47 -0.86 -14.37
C GLU A 95 26.25 -1.61 -15.45
N GLN A 96 26.38 -1.04 -16.65
CA GLN A 96 27.16 -1.64 -17.74
C GLN A 96 28.65 -1.65 -17.40
N ILE A 97 29.16 -0.58 -16.79
CA ILE A 97 30.55 -0.52 -16.34
C ILE A 97 30.79 -1.55 -15.24
N GLU A 98 29.88 -1.66 -14.27
CA GLU A 98 29.98 -2.66 -13.19
C GLU A 98 29.96 -4.10 -13.73
N TYR A 99 29.05 -4.40 -14.64
CA TYR A 99 28.94 -5.70 -15.29
C TYR A 99 30.20 -6.04 -16.11
N LEU A 100 30.70 -5.08 -16.89
CA LEU A 100 31.94 -5.23 -17.66
C LEU A 100 33.14 -5.50 -16.74
N CYS A 101 33.27 -4.73 -15.65
CA CYS A 101 34.35 -4.93 -14.68
C CYS A 101 34.31 -6.32 -14.02
N ARG A 102 33.12 -6.91 -13.87
CA ARG A 102 32.94 -8.26 -13.29
C ARG A 102 33.33 -9.37 -14.26
N ILE A 103 33.12 -9.18 -15.57
CA ILE A 103 33.32 -10.23 -16.58
C ILE A 103 34.73 -10.22 -17.17
N ILE A 104 35.33 -9.04 -17.35
CA ILE A 104 36.65 -8.92 -17.97
C ILE A 104 37.72 -9.82 -17.31
N PRO A 105 37.83 -9.96 -15.97
CA PRO A 105 38.80 -10.87 -15.37
C PRO A 105 38.66 -12.33 -15.84
N ASN A 106 37.42 -12.83 -15.91
CA ASN A 106 37.14 -14.20 -16.38
C ASN A 106 37.39 -14.33 -17.88
N LEU A 107 37.06 -13.28 -18.65
CA LEU A 107 37.29 -13.24 -20.08
C LEU A 107 38.78 -13.20 -20.44
N LEU A 108 39.61 -12.47 -19.67
CA LEU A 108 41.06 -12.44 -19.82
C LEU A 108 41.70 -13.79 -19.52
N LEU A 109 41.19 -14.50 -18.51
CA LEU A 109 41.60 -15.87 -18.22
C LEU A 109 41.27 -16.79 -19.41
N ALA A 110 40.03 -16.71 -19.92
CA ALA A 110 39.61 -17.47 -21.08
C ALA A 110 40.44 -17.14 -22.34
N PHE A 111 40.75 -15.86 -22.59
CA PHE A 111 41.62 -15.44 -23.70
C PHE A 111 43.07 -15.88 -23.52
N GLY A 112 43.60 -15.88 -22.28
CA GLY A 112 44.93 -16.43 -21.99
C GLY A 112 45.02 -17.93 -22.29
N LEU A 113 44.00 -18.68 -21.88
CA LEU A 113 43.88 -20.12 -22.15
C LEU A 113 43.68 -20.40 -23.64
N LEU A 114 42.82 -19.63 -24.32
CA LEU A 114 42.62 -19.68 -25.76
C LEU A 114 43.93 -19.42 -26.52
N GLY A 115 44.74 -18.44 -26.08
CA GLY A 115 46.05 -18.16 -26.63
C GLY A 115 47.02 -19.34 -26.54
N THR A 116 46.97 -20.09 -25.43
CA THR A 116 47.76 -21.33 -25.27
C THR A 116 47.33 -22.40 -26.26
N PHE A 117 46.02 -22.62 -26.40
CA PHE A 117 45.50 -23.62 -27.33
C PHE A 117 45.82 -23.29 -28.79
N PHE A 118 45.65 -22.02 -29.20
CA PHE A 118 46.06 -21.58 -30.54
C PHE A 118 47.56 -21.75 -30.77
N GLY A 119 48.38 -21.39 -29.79
CA GLY A 119 49.83 -21.53 -29.88
C GLY A 119 50.30 -22.97 -30.05
N ILE A 120 49.76 -23.90 -29.26
CA ILE A 120 50.05 -25.33 -29.38
C ILE A 120 49.53 -25.88 -30.72
N THR A 121 48.35 -25.46 -31.16
CA THR A 121 47.76 -25.93 -32.43
C THR A 121 48.60 -25.50 -33.64
N ILE A 122 49.04 -24.23 -33.69
CA ILE A 122 49.91 -23.72 -34.76
C ILE A 122 51.26 -24.45 -34.74
N ASN A 123 51.84 -24.68 -33.55
CA ASN A 123 53.09 -25.42 -33.38
C ASN A 123 52.98 -26.86 -33.91
N LEU A 124 51.92 -27.58 -33.53
CA LEU A 124 51.68 -28.96 -33.99
C LEU A 124 51.44 -29.03 -35.50
N SER A 125 50.71 -28.06 -36.07
CA SER A 125 50.48 -27.99 -37.52
C SER A 125 51.78 -27.76 -38.27
N ALA A 126 52.61 -26.81 -37.82
CA ALA A 126 53.91 -26.54 -38.42
C ALA A 126 54.84 -27.76 -38.32
N LEU A 127 54.89 -28.41 -37.16
CA LEU A 127 55.68 -29.62 -36.96
C LEU A 127 55.22 -30.78 -37.86
N SER A 128 53.91 -30.96 -38.04
CA SER A 128 53.33 -31.99 -38.91
C SER A 128 53.65 -31.74 -40.39
N GLU A 129 53.59 -30.49 -40.83
CA GLU A 129 53.91 -30.11 -42.22
C GLU A 129 55.41 -30.29 -42.51
N THR A 130 56.28 -29.91 -41.57
CA THR A 130 57.72 -30.14 -41.65
C THR A 130 58.07 -31.63 -41.67
N LEU A 131 57.44 -32.45 -40.81
CA LEU A 131 57.68 -33.91 -40.80
C LEU A 131 57.31 -34.55 -42.14
N ASN A 132 56.22 -34.10 -42.76
CA ASN A 132 55.75 -34.63 -44.04
C ASN A 132 56.60 -34.16 -45.23
N ASN A 133 57.17 -32.95 -45.18
CA ASN A 133 57.98 -32.38 -46.27
C ASN A 133 59.50 -32.67 -46.16
N THR A 134 60.02 -33.01 -44.97
CA THR A 134 61.48 -33.18 -44.72
C THR A 134 61.95 -34.63 -44.84
N ALA A 135 61.23 -35.48 -45.57
CA ALA A 135 61.68 -36.83 -45.91
C ALA A 135 62.94 -36.88 -46.80
N ALA A 136 63.55 -35.73 -47.15
CA ALA A 136 64.77 -35.66 -47.96
C ALA A 136 65.81 -34.66 -47.38
N SER A 137 66.77 -35.20 -46.63
CA SER A 137 68.21 -34.85 -46.62
C SER A 137 68.85 -33.78 -45.69
N ASN A 138 68.14 -32.88 -44.99
CA ASN A 138 68.82 -31.90 -44.11
C ASN A 138 68.29 -31.89 -42.65
N ILE A 139 68.99 -32.59 -41.76
CA ILE A 139 68.72 -32.59 -40.30
C ILE A 139 68.86 -31.18 -39.70
N ASN A 140 69.72 -30.33 -40.25
CA ASN A 140 69.92 -28.97 -39.75
C ASN A 140 68.69 -28.07 -39.97
N ASP A 141 67.92 -28.30 -41.05
CA ASP A 141 66.68 -27.57 -41.31
C ASP A 141 65.55 -28.03 -40.37
N LEU A 142 65.54 -29.33 -40.02
CA LEU A 142 64.62 -29.89 -39.03
C LEU A 142 64.88 -29.32 -37.63
N VAL A 143 66.15 -29.23 -37.21
CA VAL A 143 66.53 -28.64 -35.92
C VAL A 143 66.18 -27.15 -35.85
N GLY A 144 66.41 -26.39 -36.92
CA GLY A 144 66.04 -24.97 -37.00
C GLY A 144 64.51 -24.75 -36.90
N GLN A 145 63.71 -25.60 -37.54
CA GLN A 145 62.24 -25.49 -37.50
C GLN A 145 61.66 -25.97 -36.17
N ILE A 146 62.23 -26.99 -35.53
CA ILE A 146 61.87 -27.37 -34.15
C ILE A 146 62.17 -26.23 -33.17
N GLN A 147 63.31 -25.55 -33.33
CA GLN A 147 63.67 -24.40 -32.51
C GLN A 147 62.71 -23.21 -32.72
N GLN A 148 62.29 -22.96 -33.96
CA GLN A 148 61.28 -21.95 -34.28
C GLN A 148 59.90 -22.32 -33.69
N SER A 149 59.52 -23.59 -33.75
CA SER A 149 58.28 -24.10 -33.17
C SER A 149 58.26 -23.96 -31.64
N LEU A 150 59.36 -24.34 -30.97
CA LEU A 150 59.55 -24.15 -29.52
C LEU A 150 59.48 -22.68 -29.10
N SER A 151 59.98 -21.75 -29.92
CA SER A 151 59.85 -20.31 -29.68
C SER A 151 58.39 -19.84 -29.75
N GLY A 152 57.59 -20.37 -30.69
CA GLY A 152 56.15 -20.10 -30.81
C GLY A 152 55.34 -20.59 -29.60
N MET A 153 55.73 -21.74 -29.04
CA MET A 153 55.13 -22.27 -27.81
C MET A 153 55.42 -21.36 -26.61
N SER A 154 56.65 -20.86 -26.49
CA SER A 154 57.02 -19.94 -25.40
C SER A 154 56.20 -18.65 -25.44
N ILE A 155 55.95 -18.08 -26.62
CA ILE A 155 55.14 -16.86 -26.78
C ILE A 155 53.69 -17.10 -26.34
N ALA A 156 53.08 -18.21 -26.76
CA ALA A 156 51.71 -18.54 -26.37
C ALA A 156 51.57 -18.78 -24.86
N PHE A 157 52.59 -19.37 -24.24
CA PHE A 157 52.66 -19.52 -22.79
C PHE A 157 52.78 -18.17 -22.07
N VAL A 158 53.61 -17.26 -22.59
CA VAL A 158 53.75 -15.89 -22.05
C VAL A 158 52.44 -15.11 -22.20
N THR A 159 51.70 -15.25 -23.31
CA THR A 159 50.37 -14.64 -23.49
C THR A 159 49.37 -15.15 -22.46
N SER A 160 49.39 -16.45 -22.14
CA SER A 160 48.55 -17.07 -21.12
C SER A 160 48.90 -16.60 -19.71
N LEU A 161 50.19 -16.56 -19.38
CA LEU A 161 50.66 -16.01 -18.10
C LEU A 161 50.29 -14.53 -17.95
N THR A 162 50.36 -13.77 -19.04
CA THR A 162 49.94 -12.36 -19.07
C THR A 162 48.44 -12.24 -18.81
N GLY A 163 47.61 -13.05 -19.46
CA GLY A 163 46.16 -13.10 -19.22
C GLY A 163 45.80 -13.45 -17.77
N LEU A 164 46.49 -14.43 -17.18
CA LEU A 164 46.33 -14.81 -15.79
C LEU A 164 46.76 -13.69 -14.83
N LEU A 165 47.92 -13.06 -15.08
CA LEU A 165 48.41 -11.94 -14.28
C LEU A 165 47.44 -10.76 -14.28
N PHE A 166 46.96 -10.35 -15.46
CA PHE A 166 46.00 -9.24 -15.54
C PHE A 166 44.62 -9.61 -15.00
N SER A 167 44.18 -10.87 -15.12
CA SER A 167 42.95 -11.37 -14.48
C SER A 167 43.05 -11.29 -12.95
N ALA A 168 44.17 -11.75 -12.37
CA ALA A 168 44.43 -11.66 -10.94
C ALA A 168 44.53 -10.20 -10.47
N LEU A 169 45.27 -9.36 -11.21
CA LEU A 169 45.41 -7.94 -10.92
C LEU A 169 44.05 -7.22 -10.93
N LEU A 170 43.22 -7.44 -11.96
CA LEU A 170 41.87 -6.86 -12.04
C LEU A 170 40.97 -7.35 -10.91
N THR A 171 41.08 -8.61 -10.51
CA THR A 171 40.33 -9.15 -9.39
C THR A 171 40.68 -8.42 -8.08
N ILE A 172 41.98 -8.18 -7.83
CA ILE A 172 42.45 -7.40 -6.67
C ILE A 172 41.98 -5.95 -6.76
N VAL A 173 42.05 -5.32 -7.93
CA VAL A 173 41.58 -3.94 -8.16
C VAL A 173 40.07 -3.84 -7.93
N ASN A 174 39.28 -4.78 -8.44
CA ASN A 174 37.83 -4.83 -8.23
C ASN A 174 37.45 -5.00 -6.76
N TRP A 175 38.22 -5.81 -6.03
CA TRP A 175 38.06 -5.99 -4.59
C TRP A 175 38.41 -4.71 -3.81
N LYS A 176 39.54 -4.06 -4.13
CA LYS A 176 39.98 -2.82 -3.48
C LYS A 176 39.02 -1.65 -3.76
N PHE A 177 38.58 -1.48 -5.00
CA PHE A 177 37.62 -0.46 -5.41
C PHE A 177 36.21 -1.06 -5.50
N ASN A 178 35.64 -1.40 -4.34
CA ASN A 178 34.31 -2.00 -4.26
C ASN A 178 33.22 -0.96 -4.57
N THR A 179 32.77 -0.90 -5.83
CA THR A 179 31.68 0.01 -6.24
C THR A 179 30.33 -0.40 -5.68
N SER A 180 30.10 -1.68 -5.38
CA SER A 180 28.82 -2.16 -4.85
C SER A 180 28.55 -1.64 -3.44
N ALA A 181 29.57 -1.58 -2.58
CA ALA A 181 29.46 -0.97 -1.26
C ALA A 181 29.15 0.54 -1.36
N LEU A 182 29.77 1.21 -2.33
CA LEU A 182 29.59 2.64 -2.54
C LEU A 182 28.24 2.97 -3.19
N LYS A 183 27.72 2.10 -4.06
CA LYS A 183 26.34 2.18 -4.58
C LYS A 183 25.35 2.21 -3.41
N TYR A 184 25.51 1.30 -2.46
CA TYR A 184 24.65 1.26 -1.27
C TYR A 184 24.74 2.55 -0.45
N GLN A 185 25.95 3.07 -0.22
CA GLN A 185 26.13 4.36 0.47
C GLN A 185 25.47 5.54 -0.28
N VAL A 186 25.60 5.59 -1.61
CA VAL A 186 24.95 6.63 -2.43
C VAL A 186 23.43 6.52 -2.32
N ILE A 187 22.85 5.32 -2.49
CA ILE A 187 21.40 5.10 -2.40
C ILE A 187 20.90 5.50 -1.01
N SER A 188 21.55 5.01 0.05
CA SER A 188 21.17 5.33 1.43
C SER A 188 21.27 6.82 1.74
N SER A 189 22.31 7.51 1.25
CA SER A 189 22.43 8.96 1.43
C SER A 189 21.36 9.71 0.64
N LEU A 190 21.00 9.23 -0.55
CA LEU A 190 19.92 9.84 -1.34
C LEU A 190 18.55 9.64 -0.68
N GLU A 191 18.33 8.48 -0.07
CA GLU A 191 17.11 8.15 0.69
C GLU A 191 17.00 9.03 1.93
N ASP A 192 18.07 9.13 2.73
CA ASP A 192 18.15 9.99 3.90
C ASP A 192 17.88 11.46 3.53
N TYR A 193 18.53 11.97 2.49
CA TYR A 193 18.29 13.32 1.99
C TYR A 193 16.83 13.53 1.54
N LEU A 194 16.26 12.55 0.84
CA LEU A 194 14.93 12.68 0.27
C LEU A 194 13.84 12.58 1.34
N ASP A 195 13.93 11.63 2.27
CA ASP A 195 12.91 11.40 3.29
C ASP A 195 13.03 12.37 4.48
N ASN A 196 14.24 12.79 4.87
CA ASN A 196 14.43 13.63 6.06
C ASN A 196 14.56 15.13 5.76
N ILE A 197 14.89 15.53 4.54
CA ILE A 197 15.05 16.95 4.18
C ILE A 197 14.04 17.37 3.12
N TYR A 198 13.99 16.67 1.99
CA TYR A 198 13.17 17.11 0.85
C TYR A 198 11.68 16.78 1.00
N LEU A 199 11.34 15.63 1.59
CA LEU A 199 9.97 15.20 1.83
C LEU A 199 9.21 16.17 2.75
N PRO A 200 9.77 16.63 3.89
CA PRO A 200 9.16 17.71 4.68
C PRO A 200 9.00 19.03 3.92
N GLU A 201 9.98 19.41 3.09
CA GLU A 201 9.97 20.66 2.30
C GLU A 201 8.86 20.66 1.24
N VAL A 202 8.60 19.52 0.59
CA VAL A 202 7.58 19.38 -0.48
C VAL A 202 6.20 19.05 0.08
N GLN A 203 6.12 18.24 1.15
CA GLN A 203 4.83 17.82 1.68
C GLN A 203 4.17 18.88 2.56
N GLY A 204 4.93 19.70 3.31
CA GLY A 204 4.53 20.96 3.97
C GLY A 204 3.35 20.91 4.96
N ASP A 205 2.24 20.37 4.51
CA ASP A 205 1.02 20.04 5.24
C ASP A 205 0.92 18.51 5.34
N THR A 206 0.81 18.00 6.56
CA THR A 206 0.61 16.57 6.78
C THR A 206 -0.68 16.11 6.08
N ARG A 207 -0.81 14.83 5.75
CA ARG A 207 -2.06 14.26 5.16
C ARG A 207 -3.29 14.64 5.98
N LEU A 208 -3.12 14.78 7.30
CA LEU A 208 -4.15 15.25 8.22
C LEU A 208 -4.55 16.69 7.92
N ASP A 209 -3.59 17.60 7.71
CA ASP A 209 -3.86 19.02 7.42
C ASP A 209 -4.62 19.21 6.11
N LYS A 210 -4.30 18.45 5.05
CA LYS A 210 -5.05 18.50 3.79
C LYS A 210 -6.49 17.99 3.94
N ILE A 211 -6.68 16.90 4.68
CA ILE A 211 -8.01 16.34 4.96
C ILE A 211 -8.81 17.28 5.86
N VAL A 212 -8.18 17.84 6.89
CA VAL A 212 -8.78 18.81 7.81
C VAL A 212 -9.15 20.08 7.06
N ASN A 213 -8.26 20.63 6.22
CA ASN A 213 -8.58 21.82 5.42
C ASN A 213 -9.72 21.55 4.45
N ARG A 214 -9.73 20.40 3.75
CA ARG A 214 -10.84 20.03 2.86
C ARG A 214 -12.16 19.81 3.61
N MET A 215 -12.10 19.23 4.81
CA MET A 215 -13.26 19.04 5.68
C MET A 215 -13.79 20.39 6.20
N VAL A 216 -12.91 21.30 6.58
CA VAL A 216 -13.25 22.67 7.00
C VAL A 216 -13.89 23.44 5.84
N GLU A 217 -13.33 23.33 4.63
CA GLU A 217 -13.90 23.95 3.42
C GLU A 217 -15.30 23.42 3.11
N GLN A 218 -15.50 22.09 3.18
CA GLN A 218 -16.81 21.47 2.97
C GLN A 218 -17.80 21.80 4.10
N GLN A 219 -17.33 21.91 5.34
CA GLN A 219 -18.16 22.31 6.46
C GLN A 219 -18.59 23.77 6.36
N ASP A 220 -17.69 24.67 5.93
CA ASP A 220 -18.00 26.08 5.69
C ASP A 220 -19.02 26.25 4.54
N GLU A 221 -18.84 25.50 3.45
CA GLU A 221 -19.81 25.46 2.35
C GLU A 221 -21.17 24.92 2.81
N PHE A 222 -21.18 23.84 3.60
CA PHE A 222 -22.39 23.28 4.18
C PHE A 222 -23.10 24.29 5.10
N LEU A 223 -22.38 24.93 6.03
CA LEU A 223 -22.95 25.90 6.96
C LEU A 223 -23.49 27.13 6.23
N THR A 224 -22.81 27.58 5.18
CA THR A 224 -23.27 28.70 4.35
C THR A 224 -24.56 28.32 3.61
N ARG A 225 -24.58 27.17 2.91
CA ARG A 225 -25.78 26.70 2.20
C ARG A 225 -26.95 26.40 3.15
N PHE A 226 -26.66 25.81 4.29
CA PHE A 226 -27.65 25.55 5.35
C PHE A 226 -28.24 26.86 5.88
N GLY A 227 -27.38 27.84 6.20
CA GLY A 227 -27.81 29.16 6.66
C GLY A 227 -28.71 29.89 5.67
N VAL A 228 -28.35 29.89 4.38
CA VAL A 228 -29.19 30.47 3.31
C VAL A 228 -30.51 29.71 3.16
N THR A 229 -30.47 28.38 3.09
CA THR A 229 -31.69 27.57 2.87
C THR A 229 -32.67 27.67 4.03
N VAL A 230 -32.17 27.62 5.27
CA VAL A 230 -32.99 27.77 6.48
C VAL A 230 -33.54 29.19 6.57
N ARG A 231 -32.72 30.21 6.29
CA ARG A 231 -33.19 31.59 6.25
C ARG A 231 -34.31 31.76 5.23
N ASP A 232 -34.15 31.28 4.00
CA ASP A 232 -35.15 31.43 2.94
C ASP A 232 -36.45 30.69 3.28
N ALA A 233 -36.36 29.48 3.85
CA ALA A 233 -37.53 28.71 4.28
C ALA A 233 -38.28 29.39 5.43
N VAL A 234 -37.55 29.91 6.43
CA VAL A 234 -38.13 30.63 7.57
C VAL A 234 -38.71 31.98 7.13
N GLU A 235 -38.00 32.73 6.29
CA GLU A 235 -38.42 34.03 5.76
C GLU A 235 -39.69 33.88 4.91
N SER A 236 -39.77 32.88 4.04
CA SER A 236 -40.95 32.59 3.23
C SER A 236 -42.18 32.18 4.07
N SER A 237 -41.98 31.29 5.06
CA SER A 237 -43.06 30.85 5.95
C SER A 237 -43.56 31.98 6.85
N MET A 238 -42.64 32.73 7.47
CA MET A 238 -42.96 33.85 8.35
C MET A 238 -43.58 35.03 7.60
N ALA A 239 -43.11 35.33 6.38
CA ALA A 239 -43.70 36.38 5.54
C ALA A 239 -45.17 36.07 5.23
N LYS A 240 -45.47 34.83 4.85
CA LYS A 240 -46.84 34.37 4.57
C LYS A 240 -47.74 34.44 5.80
N VAL A 241 -47.23 34.04 6.97
CA VAL A 241 -47.98 34.13 8.25
C VAL A 241 -48.19 35.58 8.67
N ALA A 242 -47.18 36.44 8.53
CA ALA A 242 -47.28 37.86 8.83
C ALA A 242 -48.31 38.56 7.94
N GLU A 243 -48.34 38.23 6.65
CA GLU A 243 -49.34 38.76 5.70
C GLU A 243 -50.77 38.32 6.06
N GLN A 244 -50.97 37.06 6.46
CA GLN A 244 -52.25 36.57 6.95
C GLN A 244 -52.71 37.27 8.23
N ILE A 245 -51.79 37.52 9.17
CA ILE A 245 -52.08 38.26 10.41
C ILE A 245 -52.46 39.71 10.08
N ILE A 246 -51.73 40.38 9.19
CA ILE A 246 -52.04 41.75 8.76
C ILE A 246 -53.42 41.81 8.08
N ALA A 247 -53.73 40.85 7.20
CA ALA A 247 -55.02 40.77 6.51
C ALA A 247 -56.17 40.50 7.49
N GLY A 248 -56.00 39.56 8.42
CA GLY A 248 -56.98 39.27 9.48
C GLY A 248 -57.21 40.46 10.40
N ASN A 249 -56.15 41.19 10.75
CA ASN A 249 -56.26 42.36 11.62
C ASN A 249 -56.94 43.55 10.93
N ARG A 250 -56.74 43.72 9.61
CA ARG A 250 -57.52 44.67 8.79
C ARG A 250 -59.00 44.32 8.79
N GLN A 251 -59.36 43.05 8.54
CA GLN A 251 -60.76 42.61 8.59
C GLN A 251 -61.40 42.82 9.97
N ALA A 252 -60.67 42.50 11.04
CA ALA A 252 -61.14 42.73 12.41
C ALA A 252 -61.35 44.24 12.69
N THR A 253 -60.45 45.09 12.21
CA THR A 253 -60.56 46.55 12.35
C THR A 253 -61.75 47.11 11.57
N ASP A 254 -61.98 46.62 10.34
CA ASP A 254 -63.14 47.03 9.53
C ASP A 254 -64.47 46.57 10.13
N LEU A 255 -64.51 45.35 10.67
CA LEU A 255 -65.69 44.85 11.37
C LEU A 255 -65.95 45.66 12.65
N ALA A 256 -64.91 45.96 13.43
CA ALA A 256 -65.02 46.81 14.60
C ALA A 256 -65.57 48.19 14.24
N ARG A 257 -65.08 48.80 13.15
CA ARG A 257 -65.59 50.09 12.63
C ARG A 257 -67.08 50.00 12.28
N GLN A 258 -67.50 48.95 11.56
CA GLN A 258 -68.91 48.74 11.20
C GLN A 258 -69.80 48.59 12.44
N VAL A 259 -69.34 47.84 13.46
CA VAL A 259 -70.06 47.70 14.73
C VAL A 259 -70.20 49.05 15.42
N TYR A 260 -69.13 49.86 15.49
CA TYR A 260 -69.17 51.20 16.05
C TYR A 260 -70.17 52.11 15.32
N GLU A 261 -70.12 52.14 13.98
CA GLU A 261 -71.03 52.94 13.15
C GLU A 261 -72.50 52.53 13.39
N LYS A 262 -72.79 51.22 13.43
CA LYS A 262 -74.14 50.69 13.70
C LYS A 262 -74.62 50.98 15.12
N PHE A 263 -73.72 50.94 16.11
CA PHE A 263 -74.04 51.32 17.48
C PHE A 263 -74.34 52.82 17.59
N THR A 264 -73.58 53.68 16.91
CA THR A 264 -73.84 55.13 16.89
C THR A 264 -75.18 55.45 16.22
N GLU A 265 -75.50 54.81 15.09
CA GLU A 265 -76.79 54.94 14.41
C GLU A 265 -77.96 54.51 15.30
N SER A 266 -77.82 53.36 15.97
CA SER A 266 -78.82 52.84 16.91
C SER A 266 -78.99 53.76 18.13
N ALA A 267 -77.89 54.29 18.68
CA ALA A 267 -77.93 55.24 19.79
C ALA A 267 -78.63 56.55 19.40
N GLY A 268 -78.39 57.06 18.19
CA GLY A 268 -79.11 58.22 17.65
C GLY A 268 -80.61 57.99 17.54
N THR A 269 -81.01 56.80 17.08
CA THR A 269 -82.43 56.40 16.99
C THR A 269 -83.09 56.28 18.37
N ILE A 270 -82.40 55.69 19.35
CA ILE A 270 -82.88 55.60 20.74
C ILE A 270 -83.04 57.00 21.35
N SER A 271 -82.09 57.90 21.11
CA SER A 271 -82.17 59.29 21.58
C SER A 271 -83.36 60.03 20.97
N ALA A 272 -83.66 59.83 19.68
CA ALA A 272 -84.83 60.41 19.03
C ALA A 272 -86.14 59.85 19.61
N ALA A 273 -86.21 58.54 19.82
CA ALA A 273 -87.37 57.89 20.44
C ALA A 273 -87.61 58.37 21.88
N ALA A 274 -86.54 58.56 22.68
CA ALA A 274 -86.64 59.10 24.03
C ALA A 274 -87.19 60.54 24.03
N HIS A 275 -86.82 61.36 23.05
CA HIS A 275 -87.37 62.71 22.89
C HIS A 275 -88.86 62.71 22.50
N GLU A 276 -89.28 61.83 21.57
CA GLU A 276 -90.69 61.68 21.24
C GLU A 276 -91.54 61.20 22.43
N PHE A 277 -90.98 60.30 23.24
CA PHE A 277 -91.63 59.80 24.44
C PHE A 277 -91.85 60.91 25.50
N ASP A 278 -90.86 61.79 25.66
CA ASP A 278 -90.95 62.96 26.54
C ASP A 278 -92.06 63.94 26.09
N ILE A 279 -92.16 64.21 24.78
CA ILE A 279 -93.24 65.00 24.20
C ILE A 279 -94.61 64.37 24.49
N ALA A 280 -94.74 63.05 24.33
CA ALA A 280 -95.99 62.33 24.59
C ALA A 280 -96.40 62.40 26.07
N ILE A 281 -95.45 62.28 27.01
CA ILE A 281 -95.71 62.43 28.45
C ILE A 281 -96.23 63.84 28.77
N HIS A 282 -95.62 64.88 28.19
CA HIS A 282 -96.08 66.26 28.37
C HIS A 282 -97.52 66.46 27.88
N GLN A 283 -97.88 65.89 26.72
CA GLN A 283 -99.24 65.96 26.18
C GLN A 283 -100.26 65.21 27.05
N LEU A 284 -99.89 64.03 27.57
CA LEU A 284 -100.75 63.25 28.46
C LEU A 284 -101.05 64.01 29.76
N ASN A 285 -100.04 64.67 30.33
CA ASN A 285 -100.18 65.45 31.56
C ASN A 285 -101.16 66.64 31.37
N ALA A 286 -101.09 67.32 30.22
CA ALA A 286 -102.03 68.39 29.86
C ALA A 286 -103.48 67.88 29.73
N LYS A 287 -103.69 66.68 29.18
CA LYS A 287 -105.02 66.07 29.05
C LYS A 287 -105.60 65.58 30.37
N SER A 288 -104.76 65.09 31.29
CA SER A 288 -105.17 64.69 32.65
C SER A 288 -105.80 65.87 33.43
N GLN A 289 -105.27 67.07 33.26
CA GLN A 289 -105.80 68.26 33.92
C GLN A 289 -107.23 68.61 33.46
N ILE A 290 -107.55 68.39 32.18
CA ILE A 290 -108.91 68.60 31.62
C ILE A 290 -109.92 67.65 32.26
N PHE A 291 -109.53 66.40 32.52
CA PHE A 291 -110.41 65.43 33.21
C PHE A 291 -110.68 65.83 34.66
N LYS A 292 -109.67 66.37 35.35
CA LYS A 292 -109.82 66.89 36.72
C LYS A 292 -110.82 68.05 36.77
N ASP A 293 -110.77 68.95 35.79
CA ASP A 293 -111.68 70.10 35.72
C ASP A 293 -113.12 69.68 35.41
N ALA A 294 -113.31 68.70 34.51
CA ALA A 294 -114.63 68.15 34.20
C ALA A 294 -115.30 67.47 35.40
N ALA A 295 -114.52 66.76 36.23
CA ALA A 295 -115.03 66.12 37.45
C ALA A 295 -115.52 67.15 38.49
N ASN A 296 -114.82 68.28 38.62
CA ASN A 296 -115.22 69.37 39.52
C ASN A 296 -116.50 70.10 39.09
N ILE A 297 -116.77 70.19 37.78
CA ILE A 297 -118.00 70.81 37.24
C ILE A 297 -119.23 69.94 37.55
N PHE A 298 -119.09 68.62 37.44
CA PHE A 298 -120.19 67.68 37.67
C PHE A 298 -120.61 67.65 39.15
N ALA A 299 -119.64 67.68 40.07
CA ALA A 299 -119.86 67.66 41.51
C ALA A 299 -120.66 68.86 42.05
N ASN A 300 -120.68 69.98 41.33
CA ASN A 300 -121.30 71.25 41.76
C ASN A 300 -122.64 71.59 41.08
N SER A 301 -123.34 70.61 40.47
CA SER A 301 -124.58 70.87 39.70
C SER A 301 -125.90 70.52 40.44
N GLN A 302 -126.93 71.37 40.33
CA GLN A 302 -128.26 71.25 40.98
C GLN A 302 -129.22 70.24 40.32
N PHE A 303 -128.69 69.22 39.65
CA PHE A 303 -129.48 68.21 38.96
C PHE A 303 -130.41 67.36 39.87
N PRO A 304 -130.01 66.96 41.10
CA PRO A 304 -130.84 66.11 41.95
C PRO A 304 -132.13 66.77 42.47
N GLU A 305 -132.15 68.10 42.63
CA GLU A 305 -133.25 68.82 43.28
C GLU A 305 -134.51 68.94 42.39
N LYS A 306 -134.35 69.02 41.07
CA LYS A 306 -135.48 69.20 40.13
C LYS A 306 -136.36 67.97 39.96
N LEU A 307 -135.88 66.79 40.34
CA LEU A 307 -136.61 65.53 40.19
C LEU A 307 -137.72 65.34 41.24
N LEU A 308 -137.61 66.03 42.39
CA LEU A 308 -138.48 65.81 43.56
C LEU A 308 -139.79 66.62 43.51
N ALA A 309 -139.83 67.70 42.72
CA ALA A 309 -140.98 68.60 42.61
C ALA A 309 -142.13 68.08 41.71
N ALA A 310 -141.87 67.09 40.86
CA ALA A 310 -142.84 66.61 39.86
C ALA A 310 -143.94 65.69 40.43
N THR A 311 -143.77 65.15 41.64
CA THR A 311 -144.55 64.00 42.13
C THR A 311 -145.81 64.39 42.92
N ASN A 312 -146.09 65.68 43.14
CA ASN A 312 -147.07 66.12 44.15
C ASN A 312 -148.43 66.61 43.61
N ASN A 313 -148.83 66.32 42.36
CA ASN A 313 -150.07 66.86 41.78
C ASN A 313 -151.02 65.83 41.14
N LEU A 314 -152.14 65.62 41.84
CA LEU A 314 -153.53 65.45 41.36
C LEU A 314 -153.90 64.10 40.70
N THR A 315 -154.77 63.23 41.27
CA THR A 315 -156.12 63.41 41.88
C THR A 315 -157.24 63.72 40.90
N GLN A 316 -157.45 62.86 39.90
CA GLN A 316 -158.76 62.67 39.26
C GLN A 316 -158.80 61.41 38.38
N ILE A 317 -159.96 60.74 38.38
CA ILE A 317 -160.49 59.81 37.37
C ILE A 317 -160.48 58.31 37.78
N GLU A 318 -161.29 58.02 38.80
CA GLU A 318 -161.85 56.71 39.17
C GLU A 318 -162.67 56.03 38.06
N GLU A 319 -162.98 56.71 36.95
CA GLU A 319 -163.85 56.18 35.89
C GLU A 319 -163.09 55.30 34.87
N ARG A 320 -161.77 55.48 34.74
CA ARG A 320 -160.92 54.69 33.82
C ARG A 320 -160.39 53.39 34.42
N PHE A 321 -160.67 53.17 35.70
CA PHE A 321 -160.13 52.08 36.52
C PHE A 321 -160.74 50.70 36.19
N SER A 322 -161.98 50.65 35.69
CA SER A 322 -162.66 49.38 35.42
C SER A 322 -162.29 48.75 34.08
N ASN A 323 -162.12 49.55 33.01
CA ASN A 323 -161.79 49.03 31.68
C ASN A 323 -160.29 48.81 31.43
N SER A 324 -159.41 49.51 32.14
CA SER A 324 -157.95 49.39 31.96
C SER A 324 -157.34 48.18 32.67
N ALA A 325 -158.01 47.64 33.71
CA ALA A 325 -157.54 46.50 34.49
C ALA A 325 -157.44 45.18 33.69
N GLY A 326 -158.23 45.03 32.61
CA GLY A 326 -158.21 43.84 31.76
C GLY A 326 -157.13 43.84 30.68
N SER A 327 -156.77 45.01 30.14
CA SER A 327 -155.80 45.12 29.03
C SER A 327 -154.35 45.33 29.51
N LEU A 328 -154.15 45.89 30.71
CA LEU A 328 -152.83 46.15 31.29
C LEU A 328 -152.08 44.89 31.74
N ALA A 329 -152.77 43.78 32.01
CA ALA A 329 -152.16 42.54 32.51
C ALA A 329 -151.45 41.72 31.42
N SER A 330 -151.87 41.80 30.15
CA SER A 330 -151.34 40.95 29.07
C SER A 330 -150.20 41.62 28.30
N THR A 331 -150.23 42.94 28.12
CA THR A 331 -149.23 43.65 27.29
C THR A 331 -147.94 43.99 28.06
N THR A 332 -148.01 44.16 29.38
CA THR A 332 -146.85 44.51 30.24
C THR A 332 -145.79 43.41 30.33
N THR A 333 -146.17 42.14 30.20
CA THR A 333 -145.24 41.00 30.39
C THR A 333 -144.41 40.71 29.14
N SER A 334 -144.92 40.99 27.94
CA SER A 334 -144.25 40.66 26.67
C SER A 334 -143.32 41.77 26.14
N PHE A 335 -143.54 43.04 26.48
CA PHE A 335 -142.71 44.15 25.97
C PHE A 335 -141.43 44.36 26.80
N ASN A 336 -141.45 44.00 28.10
CA ASN A 336 -140.32 44.18 29.01
C ASN A 336 -139.16 43.18 28.77
N SER A 337 -139.42 42.01 28.16
CA SER A 337 -138.38 41.01 27.87
C SER A 337 -137.61 41.29 26.57
N LEU A 338 -138.24 41.92 25.58
CA LEU A 338 -137.64 42.21 24.27
C LEU A 338 -136.62 43.37 24.31
N VAL A 339 -136.81 44.39 25.15
CA VAL A 339 -135.89 45.54 25.26
C VAL A 339 -134.57 45.16 25.97
N VAL A 340 -134.64 44.24 26.94
CA VAL A 340 -133.47 43.75 27.70
C VAL A 340 -132.56 42.85 26.84
N GLN A 341 -133.12 42.05 25.91
CA GLN A 341 -132.32 41.24 24.99
C GLN A 341 -131.64 42.07 23.88
N LEU A 342 -132.27 43.16 23.42
CA LEU A 342 -131.70 44.04 22.40
C LEU A 342 -130.53 44.90 22.91
N GLN A 343 -130.52 45.29 24.20
CA GLN A 343 -129.37 45.99 24.80
C GLN A 343 -128.15 45.08 25.02
N ALA A 344 -128.35 43.79 25.30
CA ALA A 344 -127.28 42.80 25.42
C ALA A 344 -126.60 42.51 24.06
N LEU A 345 -127.38 42.41 22.97
CA LEU A 345 -126.87 42.19 21.61
C LEU A 345 -125.99 43.36 21.10
N GLY A 346 -126.30 44.60 21.51
CA GLY A 346 -125.46 45.77 21.22
C GLY A 346 -124.09 45.76 21.91
N GLY A 347 -123.97 45.10 23.07
CA GLY A 347 -122.72 44.89 23.79
C GLY A 347 -121.81 43.85 23.14
N GLU A 348 -122.38 42.75 22.62
CA GLU A 348 -121.63 41.72 21.89
C GLU A 348 -121.08 42.24 20.56
N ILE A 349 -121.84 43.06 19.83
CA ILE A 349 -121.41 43.64 18.54
C ILE A 349 -120.23 44.62 18.72
N LYS A 350 -120.14 45.34 19.85
CA LYS A 350 -118.99 46.22 20.17
C LYS A 350 -117.70 45.41 20.46
N GLY A 351 -117.84 44.25 21.11
CA GLY A 351 -116.72 43.33 21.35
C GLY A 351 -116.18 42.69 20.06
N VAL A 352 -117.07 42.29 19.14
CA VAL A 352 -116.69 41.70 17.83
C VAL A 352 -115.89 42.68 16.96
N ASN A 353 -116.17 43.98 17.06
CA ASN A 353 -115.44 45.00 16.29
C ASN A 353 -114.01 45.23 16.84
N GLN A 354 -113.81 45.17 18.17
CA GLN A 354 -112.48 45.20 18.78
C GLN A 354 -111.66 43.95 18.46
N ILE A 355 -112.30 42.77 18.47
CA ILE A 355 -111.64 41.50 18.09
C ILE A 355 -111.23 41.52 16.61
N SER A 356 -112.08 42.06 15.73
CA SER A 356 -111.76 42.16 14.30
C SER A 356 -110.58 43.13 14.03
N SER A 357 -110.48 44.24 14.77
CA SER A 357 -109.33 45.16 14.68
C SER A 357 -108.03 44.51 15.17
N GLN A 358 -108.10 43.74 16.27
CA GLN A 358 -106.95 43.00 16.78
C GLN A 358 -106.51 41.86 15.85
N ILE A 359 -107.45 41.16 15.19
CA ILE A 359 -107.16 40.12 14.20
C ILE A 359 -106.52 40.70 12.92
N LEU A 360 -106.92 41.91 12.51
CA LEU A 360 -106.30 42.61 11.38
C LEU A 360 -104.88 43.07 11.70
N ASP A 361 -104.63 43.61 12.91
CA ASP A 361 -103.28 43.97 13.35
C ASP A 361 -102.38 42.73 13.53
N LEU A 362 -102.91 41.62 14.07
CA LEU A 362 -102.18 40.35 14.17
C LEU A 362 -101.82 39.78 12.79
N ASN A 363 -102.73 39.83 11.82
CA ASN A 363 -102.42 39.39 10.45
C ASN A 363 -101.38 40.28 9.76
N ARG A 364 -101.38 41.59 10.04
CA ARG A 364 -100.39 42.53 9.50
C ARG A 364 -99.00 42.33 10.13
N ILE A 365 -98.93 42.07 11.43
CA ILE A 365 -97.69 41.72 12.14
C ILE A 365 -97.16 40.36 11.65
N ASN A 366 -98.03 39.35 11.48
CA ASN A 366 -97.64 38.05 10.95
C ASN A 366 -97.17 38.13 9.49
N GLN A 367 -97.78 38.98 8.63
CA GLN A 367 -97.27 39.23 7.28
C GLN A 367 -95.89 39.91 7.29
N LYS A 368 -95.63 40.84 8.23
CA LYS A 368 -94.31 41.48 8.38
C LYS A 368 -93.25 40.50 8.88
N SER A 369 -93.54 39.71 9.92
CA SER A 369 -92.63 38.67 10.42
C SER A 369 -92.35 37.59 9.36
N LEU A 370 -93.35 37.15 8.59
CA LEU A 370 -93.14 36.22 7.48
C LEU A 370 -92.27 36.85 6.36
N GLY A 371 -92.41 38.16 6.13
CA GLY A 371 -91.56 38.93 5.22
C GLY A 371 -90.09 39.04 5.65
N GLU A 372 -89.81 39.01 6.96
CA GLU A 372 -88.44 39.02 7.52
C GLU A 372 -87.84 37.61 7.66
N ILE A 373 -88.68 36.58 7.87
CA ILE A 373 -88.25 35.17 7.98
C ILE A 373 -87.82 34.59 6.63
N ILE A 374 -88.50 34.92 5.53
CA ILE A 374 -88.15 34.39 4.19
C ILE A 374 -86.71 34.77 3.75
N PRO A 375 -86.25 36.02 3.90
CA PRO A 375 -84.87 36.41 3.65
C PRO A 375 -83.87 35.68 4.56
N GLN A 376 -84.17 35.54 5.86
CA GLN A 376 -83.29 34.84 6.80
C GLN A 376 -83.18 33.35 6.49
N LEU A 377 -84.28 32.70 6.08
CA LEU A 377 -84.27 31.32 5.62
C LEU A 377 -83.48 31.17 4.31
N LYS A 378 -83.59 32.16 3.40
CA LYS A 378 -82.80 32.21 2.16
C LYS A 378 -81.32 32.39 2.45
N GLU A 379 -80.95 33.27 3.38
CA GLU A 379 -79.57 33.54 3.78
C GLU A 379 -78.95 32.37 4.54
N GLY A 380 -79.75 31.69 5.37
CA GLY A 380 -79.41 30.42 5.99
C GLY A 380 -79.20 29.30 4.98
N ALA A 381 -80.06 29.18 3.96
CA ALA A 381 -79.91 28.22 2.87
C ALA A 381 -78.67 28.52 2.00
N ASP A 382 -78.37 29.79 1.75
CA ASP A 382 -77.19 30.23 1.00
C ASP A 382 -75.88 29.95 1.77
N SER A 383 -75.90 30.17 3.09
CA SER A 383 -74.80 29.84 4.00
C SER A 383 -74.58 28.33 4.11
N PHE A 384 -75.67 27.55 4.16
CA PHE A 384 -75.61 26.10 4.11
C PHE A 384 -75.07 25.61 2.77
N GLY A 385 -75.49 26.21 1.65
CA GLY A 385 -74.94 25.94 0.32
C GLY A 385 -73.44 26.19 0.25
N LYS A 386 -72.96 27.32 0.79
CA LYS A 386 -71.52 27.63 0.89
C LYS A 386 -70.77 26.63 1.78
N ALA A 387 -71.38 26.18 2.87
CA ALA A 387 -70.79 25.15 3.74
C ALA A 387 -70.68 23.80 3.03
N VAL A 388 -71.71 23.40 2.27
CA VAL A 388 -71.69 22.20 1.43
C VAL A 388 -70.60 22.30 0.35
N THR A 389 -70.46 23.45 -0.32
CA THR A 389 -69.37 23.66 -1.30
C THR A 389 -67.98 23.60 -0.64
N ARG A 390 -67.83 24.12 0.59
CA ARG A 390 -66.57 23.99 1.34
C ARG A 390 -66.27 22.56 1.75
N LEU A 391 -67.29 21.78 2.13
CA LEU A 391 -67.15 20.35 2.41
C LEU A 391 -66.73 19.59 1.14
N ASP A 392 -67.34 19.91 -0.01
CA ASP A 392 -67.00 19.31 -1.30
C ASP A 392 -65.57 19.67 -1.76
N GLN A 393 -65.11 20.90 -1.48
CA GLN A 393 -63.71 21.29 -1.68
C GLN A 393 -62.74 20.59 -0.72
N LEU A 394 -63.16 20.35 0.53
CA LEU A 394 -62.38 19.62 1.52
C LEU A 394 -62.25 18.14 1.13
N GLU A 395 -63.34 17.54 0.66
CA GLU A 395 -63.40 16.17 0.15
C GLU A 395 -62.49 16.00 -1.07
N ASN A 396 -62.53 16.93 -2.03
CA ASN A 396 -61.62 16.94 -3.17
C ASN A 396 -60.15 17.11 -2.77
N LYS A 397 -59.86 17.94 -1.75
CA LYS A 397 -58.49 18.05 -1.20
C LYS A 397 -58.04 16.77 -0.53
N LEU A 398 -58.91 16.12 0.27
CA LEU A 398 -58.61 14.85 0.92
C LEU A 398 -58.40 13.72 -0.11
N MET A 399 -59.17 13.68 -1.19
CA MET A 399 -58.93 12.73 -2.30
C MET A 399 -57.59 12.98 -2.99
N ASN A 400 -57.20 14.23 -3.23
CA ASN A 400 -55.92 14.55 -3.85
C ASN A 400 -54.72 14.27 -2.92
N GLU A 401 -54.84 14.57 -1.62
CA GLU A 401 -53.82 14.21 -0.63
C GLU A 401 -53.71 12.68 -0.46
N ALA A 402 -54.83 11.94 -0.49
CA ALA A 402 -54.81 10.48 -0.48
C ALA A 402 -54.13 9.90 -1.73
N ALA A 403 -54.40 10.46 -2.92
CA ALA A 403 -53.72 10.08 -4.16
C ALA A 403 -52.21 10.39 -4.11
N SER A 404 -51.82 11.49 -3.47
CA SER A 404 -50.39 11.82 -3.26
C SER A 404 -49.71 10.86 -2.28
N LEU A 405 -50.41 10.38 -1.26
CA LEU A 405 -49.92 9.33 -0.35
C LEU A 405 -49.79 7.98 -1.05
N GLU A 406 -50.67 7.67 -1.98
CA GLU A 406 -50.57 6.46 -2.82
C GLU A 406 -49.41 6.55 -3.82
N ALA A 407 -49.17 7.73 -4.39
CA ALA A 407 -47.98 8.00 -5.20
C ALA A 407 -46.68 7.86 -4.39
N ILE A 408 -46.63 8.44 -3.18
CA ILE A 408 -45.47 8.28 -2.26
C ILE A 408 -45.26 6.81 -1.89
N SER A 409 -46.34 6.05 -1.66
CA SER A 409 -46.27 4.59 -1.42
C SER A 409 -45.72 3.83 -2.63
N GLY A 410 -46.07 4.26 -3.84
CA GLY A 410 -45.49 3.78 -5.10
C GLY A 410 -43.99 4.08 -5.22
N ASP A 411 -43.60 5.33 -4.99
CA ASP A 411 -42.20 5.77 -5.04
C ASP A 411 -41.34 5.05 -3.99
N VAL A 412 -41.86 4.82 -2.79
CA VAL A 412 -41.19 4.00 -1.76
C VAL A 412 -41.02 2.55 -2.22
N ARG A 413 -42.01 1.99 -2.93
CA ARG A 413 -41.92 0.63 -3.50
C ARG A 413 -40.85 0.53 -4.57
N ASP A 414 -40.80 1.49 -5.48
CA ASP A 414 -39.79 1.57 -6.54
C ASP A 414 -38.39 1.81 -5.97
N PHE A 415 -38.29 2.63 -4.92
CA PHE A 415 -37.05 2.82 -4.19
C PHE A 415 -36.57 1.53 -3.51
N ILE A 416 -37.46 0.79 -2.84
CA ILE A 416 -37.14 -0.51 -2.25
C ILE A 416 -36.72 -1.52 -3.34
N GLN A 417 -37.38 -1.52 -4.50
CA GLN A 417 -37.02 -2.37 -5.62
C GLN A 417 -35.65 -2.01 -6.20
N THR A 418 -35.33 -0.72 -6.27
CA THR A 418 -34.01 -0.22 -6.70
C THR A 418 -32.91 -0.63 -5.72
N ILE A 419 -33.16 -0.50 -4.41
CA ILE A 419 -32.24 -0.97 -3.36
C ILE A 419 -32.03 -2.48 -3.47
N ASN A 420 -33.10 -3.27 -3.64
CA ASN A 420 -32.98 -4.72 -3.78
C ASN A 420 -32.19 -5.13 -5.02
N ASN A 421 -32.39 -4.46 -6.16
CA ASN A 421 -31.64 -4.72 -7.38
C ASN A 421 -30.16 -4.34 -7.23
N GLN A 422 -29.85 -3.20 -6.60
CA GLN A 422 -28.46 -2.80 -6.31
C GLN A 422 -27.79 -3.75 -5.32
N ALA A 423 -28.49 -4.15 -4.25
CA ALA A 423 -27.99 -5.14 -3.29
C ALA A 423 -27.74 -6.50 -3.95
N GLY A 424 -28.61 -6.93 -4.87
CA GLY A 424 -28.42 -8.13 -5.68
C GLY A 424 -27.17 -8.06 -6.57
N ASN A 425 -26.99 -6.94 -7.27
CA ASN A 425 -25.82 -6.71 -8.13
C ASN A 425 -24.51 -6.69 -7.32
N ILE A 426 -24.49 -5.99 -6.17
CA ILE A 426 -23.33 -5.96 -5.27
C ILE A 426 -23.02 -7.37 -4.75
N SER A 427 -24.03 -8.13 -4.34
CA SER A 427 -23.86 -9.52 -3.90
C SER A 427 -23.25 -10.38 -5.00
N GLN A 428 -23.71 -10.24 -6.24
CA GLN A 428 -23.23 -11.03 -7.37
C GLN A 428 -21.82 -10.63 -7.82
N GLU A 429 -21.48 -9.34 -7.79
CA GLU A 429 -20.11 -8.87 -8.01
C GLU A 429 -19.16 -9.35 -6.90
N MET A 430 -19.62 -9.33 -5.65
CA MET A 430 -18.85 -9.81 -4.51
C MET A 430 -18.62 -11.32 -4.61
N VAL A 431 -19.64 -12.11 -4.95
CA VAL A 431 -19.53 -13.56 -5.18
C VAL A 431 -18.57 -13.86 -6.35
N ASN A 432 -18.65 -13.11 -7.45
CA ASN A 432 -17.72 -13.27 -8.57
C ASN A 432 -16.28 -12.86 -8.20
N GLY A 433 -16.12 -11.81 -7.38
CA GLY A 433 -14.84 -11.38 -6.83
C GLY A 433 -14.21 -12.45 -5.94
N PHE A 434 -15.00 -13.01 -5.01
CA PHE A 434 -14.59 -14.13 -4.17
C PHE A 434 -14.28 -15.39 -4.99
N GLY A 435 -15.10 -15.72 -6.00
CA GLY A 435 -14.84 -16.85 -6.89
C GLY A 435 -13.49 -16.72 -7.60
N LYS A 436 -13.18 -15.55 -8.16
CA LYS A 436 -11.86 -15.27 -8.78
C LYS A 436 -10.72 -15.34 -7.76
N ALA A 437 -10.95 -14.91 -6.52
CA ALA A 437 -9.94 -15.00 -5.46
C ALA A 437 -9.67 -16.47 -5.07
N VAL A 438 -10.71 -17.29 -4.94
CA VAL A 438 -10.59 -18.73 -4.68
C VAL A 438 -9.81 -19.43 -5.80
N THR A 439 -10.14 -19.16 -7.07
CA THR A 439 -9.39 -19.75 -8.20
C THR A 439 -7.92 -19.33 -8.21
N ARG A 440 -7.60 -18.09 -7.84
CA ARG A 440 -6.21 -17.64 -7.68
C ARG A 440 -5.49 -18.35 -6.54
N ILE A 441 -6.18 -18.61 -5.43
CA ILE A 441 -5.63 -19.38 -4.31
C ILE A 441 -5.35 -20.82 -4.74
N GLU A 442 -6.26 -21.47 -5.43
CA GLU A 442 -6.06 -22.83 -5.98
C GLU A 442 -4.88 -22.88 -6.97
N GLN A 443 -4.74 -21.87 -7.84
CA GLN A 443 -3.59 -21.77 -8.73
C GLN A 443 -2.27 -21.57 -7.97
N LEU A 444 -2.28 -20.79 -6.89
CA LEU A 444 -1.11 -20.58 -6.04
C LEU A 444 -0.72 -21.87 -5.31
N GLU A 445 -1.71 -22.60 -4.78
CA GLU A 445 -1.53 -23.90 -4.12
C GLU A 445 -0.91 -24.93 -5.07
N ASN A 446 -1.42 -25.03 -6.30
CA ASN A 446 -0.85 -25.93 -7.31
C ASN A 446 0.59 -25.56 -7.66
N ASN A 447 0.90 -24.28 -7.86
CA ASN A 447 2.28 -23.83 -8.12
C ASN A 447 3.24 -24.10 -6.95
N LEU A 448 2.75 -23.97 -5.71
CA LEU A 448 3.52 -24.31 -4.51
C LEU A 448 3.76 -25.81 -4.42
N MET A 449 2.77 -26.63 -4.76
CA MET A 449 2.89 -28.09 -4.75
C MET A 449 3.88 -28.59 -5.79
N ASP A 450 3.85 -28.05 -7.02
CA ASP A 450 4.83 -28.37 -8.07
C ASP A 450 6.26 -27.98 -7.66
N LYS A 451 6.44 -26.79 -7.05
CA LYS A 451 7.74 -26.37 -6.53
C LYS A 451 8.22 -27.26 -5.38
N ALA A 452 7.32 -27.69 -4.49
CA ALA A 452 7.63 -28.60 -3.39
C ALA A 452 8.08 -29.97 -3.92
N GLN A 453 7.39 -30.51 -4.94
CA GLN A 453 7.80 -31.74 -5.62
C GLN A 453 9.17 -31.60 -6.29
N GLY A 454 9.42 -30.46 -6.96
CA GLY A 454 10.74 -30.17 -7.53
C GLY A 454 11.86 -30.13 -6.49
N LEU A 455 11.64 -29.52 -5.32
CA LEU A 455 12.60 -29.51 -4.21
C LEU A 455 12.82 -30.92 -3.63
N GLN A 456 11.77 -31.73 -3.57
CA GLN A 456 11.86 -33.11 -3.12
C GLN A 456 12.70 -33.96 -4.10
N GLN A 457 12.53 -33.77 -5.41
CA GLN A 457 13.34 -34.43 -6.42
C GLN A 457 14.82 -34.02 -6.32
N ILE A 458 15.11 -32.72 -6.16
CA ILE A 458 16.48 -32.24 -5.94
C ILE A 458 17.11 -32.89 -4.69
N THR A 459 16.32 -33.09 -3.64
CA THR A 459 16.78 -33.76 -2.42
C THR A 459 17.15 -35.23 -2.68
N LEU A 460 16.33 -35.95 -3.45
CA LEU A 460 16.62 -37.34 -3.86
C LEU A 460 17.87 -37.41 -4.73
N ASP A 461 18.01 -36.50 -5.71
CA ASP A 461 19.18 -36.44 -6.59
C ASP A 461 20.45 -36.14 -5.78
N MET A 462 20.39 -35.25 -4.79
CA MET A 462 21.50 -34.99 -3.87
C MET A 462 21.86 -36.22 -3.03
N GLN A 463 20.88 -36.97 -2.54
CA GLN A 463 21.14 -38.22 -1.82
C GLN A 463 21.86 -39.25 -2.72
N GLY A 464 21.40 -39.40 -3.97
CA GLY A 464 22.06 -40.26 -4.96
C GLY A 464 23.50 -39.81 -5.25
N PHE A 465 23.74 -38.50 -5.36
CA PHE A 465 25.09 -37.98 -5.56
C PHE A 465 26.01 -38.26 -4.36
N VAL A 466 25.51 -38.10 -3.13
CA VAL A 466 26.25 -38.46 -1.90
C VAL A 466 26.59 -39.94 -1.87
N GLU A 467 25.67 -40.81 -2.27
CA GLU A 467 25.91 -42.26 -2.35
C GLU A 467 27.01 -42.59 -3.38
N ILE A 468 26.98 -41.96 -4.55
CA ILE A 468 28.03 -42.10 -5.58
C ILE A 468 29.39 -41.65 -5.02
N ILE A 469 29.45 -40.50 -4.34
CA ILE A 469 30.69 -40.01 -3.71
C ILE A 469 31.19 -41.02 -2.68
N ASN A 470 30.33 -41.53 -1.80
CA ASN A 470 30.72 -42.50 -0.78
C ASN A 470 31.26 -43.79 -1.39
N LYS A 471 30.62 -44.29 -2.46
CA LYS A 471 31.11 -45.46 -3.21
C LYS A 471 32.47 -45.20 -3.84
N HIS A 472 32.67 -44.01 -4.43
CA HIS A 472 33.95 -43.64 -5.02
C HIS A 472 35.04 -43.50 -3.96
N ALA A 473 34.73 -42.86 -2.82
CA ALA A 473 35.63 -42.75 -1.68
C ALA A 473 36.04 -44.14 -1.15
N GLY A 474 35.08 -45.07 -1.04
CA GLY A 474 35.38 -46.46 -0.68
C GLY A 474 36.33 -47.14 -1.67
N THR A 475 36.09 -46.96 -2.98
CA THR A 475 36.95 -47.50 -4.05
C THR A 475 38.37 -46.94 -3.98
N VAL A 476 38.50 -45.62 -3.79
CA VAL A 476 39.78 -44.95 -3.60
C VAL A 476 40.49 -45.49 -2.37
N ASN A 477 39.79 -45.64 -1.25
CA ASN A 477 40.38 -46.15 -0.01
C ASN A 477 40.91 -47.59 -0.17
N THR A 478 40.17 -48.47 -0.86
CA THR A 478 40.64 -49.82 -1.20
C THR A 478 41.86 -49.77 -2.12
N SER A 479 41.87 -48.89 -3.13
CA SER A 479 43.00 -48.75 -4.06
C SER A 479 44.26 -48.26 -3.34
N VAL A 480 44.13 -47.26 -2.47
CA VAL A 480 45.22 -46.77 -1.60
C VAL A 480 45.71 -47.87 -0.66
N GLY A 481 44.81 -48.66 -0.06
CA GLY A 481 45.17 -49.81 0.76
C GLY A 481 45.99 -50.85 -0.02
N ASN A 482 45.60 -51.18 -1.25
CA ASN A 482 46.34 -52.09 -2.12
C ASN A 482 47.73 -51.55 -2.48
N ILE A 483 47.82 -50.24 -2.79
CA ILE A 483 49.11 -49.57 -3.06
C ILE A 483 50.00 -49.64 -1.82
N SER A 484 49.47 -49.34 -0.63
CA SER A 484 50.21 -49.44 0.63
C SER A 484 50.77 -50.85 0.84
N GLN A 485 49.96 -51.88 0.65
CA GLN A 485 50.43 -53.28 0.76
C GLN A 485 51.50 -53.63 -0.27
N GLN A 486 51.40 -53.10 -1.50
CA GLN A 486 52.45 -53.29 -2.51
C GLN A 486 53.75 -52.60 -2.11
N ILE A 487 53.68 -51.39 -1.54
CA ILE A 487 54.85 -50.67 -1.02
C ILE A 487 55.51 -51.50 0.09
N ASP A 488 54.74 -52.04 1.03
CA ASP A 488 55.27 -52.86 2.12
C ASP A 488 55.96 -54.13 1.59
N ARG A 489 55.33 -54.86 0.66
CA ARG A 489 55.94 -56.03 0.01
C ARG A 489 57.22 -55.68 -0.75
N ASN A 490 57.23 -54.55 -1.46
CA ASN A 490 58.42 -54.10 -2.18
C ASN A 490 59.55 -53.76 -1.21
N TYR A 491 59.24 -53.12 -0.09
CA TYR A 491 60.20 -52.83 0.95
C TYR A 491 60.81 -54.11 1.55
N GLU A 492 59.98 -55.11 1.87
CA GLU A 492 60.44 -56.42 2.35
C GLU A 492 61.35 -57.12 1.32
N ASN A 493 60.95 -57.14 0.04
CA ASN A 493 61.72 -57.74 -1.04
C ASN A 493 63.10 -57.06 -1.21
N ILE A 494 63.13 -55.72 -1.20
CA ILE A 494 64.39 -54.96 -1.30
C ILE A 494 65.28 -55.24 -0.09
N SER A 495 64.71 -55.28 1.12
CA SER A 495 65.44 -55.59 2.35
C SER A 495 66.06 -56.99 2.31
N GLN A 496 65.29 -57.99 1.85
CA GLN A 496 65.80 -59.35 1.65
C GLN A 496 66.92 -59.40 0.60
N LEU A 497 66.73 -58.78 -0.57
CA LEU A 497 67.76 -58.71 -1.61
C LEU A 497 69.05 -58.07 -1.12
N MET A 498 68.96 -56.98 -0.36
CA MET A 498 70.13 -56.33 0.24
C MET A 498 70.82 -57.25 1.25
N ASN A 499 70.08 -57.93 2.12
CA ASN A 499 70.65 -58.85 3.10
C ASN A 499 71.34 -60.05 2.44
N THR A 500 70.72 -60.66 1.43
CA THR A 500 71.30 -61.77 0.67
C THR A 500 72.53 -61.33 -0.13
N SER A 501 72.48 -60.14 -0.75
CA SER A 501 73.63 -59.60 -1.48
C SER A 501 74.79 -59.30 -0.54
N ASN A 502 74.51 -58.71 0.63
CA ASN A 502 75.53 -58.46 1.65
C ASN A 502 76.14 -59.75 2.20
N SER A 503 75.33 -60.76 2.51
CA SER A 503 75.85 -62.05 3.01
C SER A 503 76.70 -62.76 1.96
N THR A 504 76.30 -62.71 0.69
CA THR A 504 77.07 -63.25 -0.44
C THR A 504 78.39 -62.50 -0.61
N LEU A 505 78.36 -61.17 -0.55
CA LEU A 505 79.55 -60.33 -0.64
C LEU A 505 80.53 -60.62 0.50
N VAL A 506 80.04 -60.75 1.73
CA VAL A 506 80.86 -61.14 2.90
C VAL A 506 81.49 -62.52 2.70
N ALA A 507 80.74 -63.50 2.19
CA ALA A 507 81.26 -64.83 1.92
C ALA A 507 82.36 -64.82 0.85
N GLU A 508 82.20 -64.06 -0.24
CA GLU A 508 83.24 -63.88 -1.26
C GLU A 508 84.48 -63.18 -0.71
N TYR A 509 84.32 -62.13 0.11
CA TYR A 509 85.45 -61.49 0.80
C TYR A 509 86.20 -62.47 1.71
N GLN A 510 85.49 -63.31 2.46
CA GLN A 510 86.11 -64.35 3.29
C GLN A 510 86.87 -65.38 2.46
N LYS A 511 86.31 -65.80 1.32
CA LYS A 511 86.95 -66.74 0.40
C LYS A 511 88.23 -66.16 -0.20
N ILE A 512 88.21 -64.91 -0.67
CA ILE A 512 89.40 -64.20 -1.14
C ILE A 512 90.42 -64.07 -0.01
N GLY A 513 89.98 -63.70 1.19
CA GLY A 513 90.84 -63.62 2.37
C GLY A 513 91.54 -64.95 2.68
N ASN A 514 90.81 -66.06 2.63
CA ASN A 514 91.38 -67.41 2.84
C ASN A 514 92.37 -67.80 1.73
N LEU A 515 92.06 -67.50 0.46
CA LEU A 515 92.98 -67.75 -0.66
C LEU A 515 94.26 -66.93 -0.54
N LEU A 516 94.17 -65.66 -0.14
CA LEU A 516 95.34 -64.82 0.13
C LEU A 516 96.16 -65.37 1.29
N LEU A 517 95.51 -65.80 2.38
CA LEU A 517 96.19 -66.41 3.53
C LEU A 517 96.91 -67.71 3.13
N GLU A 518 96.27 -68.56 2.34
CA GLU A 518 96.89 -69.77 1.80
C GLU A 518 98.10 -69.44 0.91
N GLY A 519 97.98 -68.43 0.04
CA GLY A 519 99.09 -67.94 -0.79
C GLY A 519 100.26 -67.41 0.04
N VAL A 520 99.98 -66.61 1.07
CA VAL A 520 100.99 -66.10 2.02
C VAL A 520 101.67 -67.24 2.77
N ASN A 521 100.91 -68.24 3.24
CA ASN A 521 101.48 -69.40 3.94
C ASN A 521 102.38 -70.23 3.01
N LYS A 522 101.96 -70.46 1.75
CA LYS A 522 102.80 -71.13 0.75
C LYS A 522 104.10 -70.35 0.49
N GLN A 523 104.01 -69.03 0.31
CA GLN A 523 105.20 -68.18 0.12
C GLN A 523 106.11 -68.20 1.36
N THR A 524 105.53 -68.22 2.56
CA THR A 524 106.28 -68.31 3.81
C THR A 524 107.03 -69.63 3.93
N ALA A 525 106.38 -70.76 3.57
CA ALA A 525 107.03 -72.07 3.54
C ALA A 525 108.19 -72.13 2.53
N VAL A 526 107.99 -71.58 1.32
CA VAL A 526 109.07 -71.45 0.33
C VAL A 526 110.22 -70.61 0.87
N ASN A 527 109.94 -69.48 1.52
CA ASN A 527 110.97 -68.63 2.11
C ASN A 527 111.74 -69.36 3.24
N GLN A 528 111.05 -70.17 4.05
CA GLN A 528 111.70 -70.99 5.09
C GLN A 528 112.62 -72.05 4.49
N ASP A 529 112.19 -72.72 3.42
CA ASP A 529 113.00 -73.72 2.70
C ASP A 529 114.23 -73.08 2.04
N ILE A 530 114.06 -71.94 1.37
CA ILE A 530 115.18 -71.14 0.84
C ILE A 530 116.16 -70.78 1.94
N ASN A 531 115.66 -70.31 3.10
CA ASN A 531 116.51 -69.92 4.22
C ASN A 531 117.25 -71.13 4.82
N GLY A 532 116.62 -72.30 4.89
CA GLY A 532 117.24 -73.57 5.29
C GLY A 532 118.37 -73.97 4.32
N ASN A 533 118.09 -73.97 3.02
CA ASN A 533 119.09 -74.26 1.99
C ASN A 533 120.26 -73.26 2.00
N LEU A 534 119.99 -71.97 2.27
CA LEU A 534 121.03 -70.96 2.48
C LEU A 534 121.88 -71.26 3.72
N GLN A 535 121.24 -71.69 4.81
CA GLN A 535 121.94 -72.06 6.04
C GLN A 535 122.82 -73.31 5.84
N ASP A 536 122.33 -74.31 5.11
CA ASP A 536 123.10 -75.50 4.75
C ASP A 536 124.28 -75.13 3.84
N CYS A 537 124.08 -74.24 2.88
CA CYS A 537 125.16 -73.69 2.05
C CYS A 537 126.21 -72.97 2.90
N ILE A 538 125.80 -72.14 3.87
CA ILE A 538 126.70 -71.49 4.83
C ILE A 538 127.48 -72.52 5.65
N ASN A 539 126.82 -73.59 6.11
CA ASN A 539 127.46 -74.67 6.86
C ASN A 539 128.50 -75.40 5.99
N HIS A 540 128.15 -75.78 4.76
CA HIS A 540 129.09 -76.39 3.81
C HIS A 540 130.27 -75.47 3.46
N LEU A 541 130.05 -74.16 3.33
CA LEU A 541 131.12 -73.17 3.15
C LEU A 541 132.04 -73.09 4.37
N ASN A 542 131.49 -73.16 5.58
CA ASN A 542 132.27 -73.21 6.82
C ASN A 542 133.04 -74.52 6.97
N ASP A 543 132.44 -75.65 6.62
CA ASP A 543 133.10 -76.96 6.61
C ASP A 543 134.24 -76.99 5.60
N ALA A 544 134.01 -76.52 4.37
CA ALA A 544 135.05 -76.36 3.36
C ALA A 544 136.16 -75.42 3.84
N LYS A 545 135.82 -74.32 4.51
CA LYS A 545 136.81 -73.44 5.16
C LYS A 545 137.60 -74.18 6.25
N HIS A 546 136.96 -75.03 7.06
CA HIS A 546 137.63 -75.84 8.07
C HIS A 546 138.53 -76.93 7.47
N GLU A 547 138.10 -77.56 6.39
CA GLU A 547 138.87 -78.57 5.67
C GLU A 547 140.07 -77.95 4.96
N ILE A 548 139.92 -76.76 4.35
CA ILE A 548 141.03 -75.94 3.85
C ILE A 548 141.98 -75.56 4.99
N TYR A 549 141.46 -75.22 6.18
CA TYR A 549 142.30 -74.99 7.36
C TYR A 549 143.06 -76.25 7.75
N ARG A 550 142.41 -77.42 7.81
CA ARG A 550 143.01 -78.71 8.17
C ARG A 550 144.08 -79.14 7.16
N LEU A 551 143.81 -79.02 5.86
CA LEU A 551 144.78 -79.26 4.79
C LEU A 551 145.96 -78.29 4.89
N ARG A 552 145.72 -77.02 5.23
CA ARG A 552 146.80 -76.06 5.53
C ARG A 552 147.62 -76.48 6.77
N THR A 553 147.02 -77.11 7.79
CA THR A 553 147.75 -77.64 8.96
C THR A 553 148.48 -78.96 8.68
N GLU A 554 147.89 -79.86 7.90
CA GLU A 554 148.52 -81.13 7.45
C GLU A 554 149.72 -80.84 6.54
N VAL A 555 149.58 -79.90 5.59
CA VAL A 555 150.68 -79.39 4.77
C VAL A 555 151.77 -78.73 5.63
N LYS A 556 151.41 -78.08 6.74
CA LYS A 556 152.40 -77.57 7.72
C LYS A 556 153.10 -78.65 8.54
N SER A 557 152.59 -79.88 8.60
CA SER A 557 153.20 -81.01 9.34
C SER A 557 154.10 -81.92 8.49
N SER A 558 154.14 -81.73 7.17
CA SER A 558 154.88 -82.60 6.23
C SER A 558 156.00 -81.92 5.44
N THR A 559 156.45 -80.73 5.83
CA THR A 559 157.61 -80.07 5.20
C THR A 559 158.41 -79.28 6.23
N SER A 560 159.63 -79.73 6.51
CA SER A 560 160.64 -79.03 7.33
C SER A 560 161.54 -78.18 6.42
N GLN A 561 161.60 -76.87 6.69
CA GLN A 561 162.42 -75.81 6.05
C GLN A 561 162.14 -75.46 4.56
N PRO A 562 162.52 -74.26 4.05
CA PRO A 562 162.28 -72.88 4.56
C PRO A 562 161.75 -71.93 3.42
N GLU A 563 161.00 -70.84 3.68
CA GLU A 563 161.35 -69.38 3.59
C GLU A 563 160.07 -68.69 3.02
N ASP A 564 159.32 -67.72 3.61
CA ASP A 564 159.63 -66.39 4.18
C ASP A 564 160.48 -65.55 3.23
N LYS A 565 160.12 -64.38 2.67
CA LYS A 565 159.19 -63.26 2.91
C LYS A 565 159.01 -62.52 1.55
N ILE A 566 158.00 -61.70 1.28
CA ILE A 566 157.83 -60.27 1.66
C ILE A 566 156.49 -59.88 0.98
N ILE A 567 155.34 -59.87 1.67
CA ILE A 567 154.64 -58.71 2.28
C ILE A 567 154.98 -57.39 1.57
N ASP A 568 154.07 -56.70 0.91
CA ASP A 568 153.18 -55.66 1.47
C ASP A 568 152.97 -54.69 0.26
N THR A 569 151.88 -53.99 -0.05
CA THR A 569 151.02 -53.12 0.77
C THR A 569 149.95 -52.52 -0.18
N PHE A 570 148.68 -52.47 0.25
CA PHE A 570 147.64 -51.45 0.02
C PHE A 570 147.07 -51.12 -1.37
N THR A 571 145.73 -51.14 -1.51
CA THR A 571 144.82 -49.94 -1.58
C THR A 571 143.33 -50.39 -1.61
N HIS A 572 142.42 -49.77 -0.82
CA HIS A 572 141.30 -48.84 -1.20
C HIS A 572 140.21 -49.44 -2.10
N GLU A 573 138.90 -49.13 -2.10
CA GLU A 573 137.91 -48.25 -1.44
C GLU A 573 136.56 -48.72 -2.05
N LYS A 574 135.51 -49.07 -1.31
CA LYS A 574 134.40 -48.24 -0.79
C LYS A 574 133.66 -47.33 -1.82
N GLN A 575 132.50 -47.79 -2.30
CA GLN A 575 131.37 -47.08 -2.95
C GLN A 575 130.25 -48.15 -3.14
N ILE A 576 128.95 -48.03 -2.88
CA ILE A 576 127.96 -46.99 -2.50
C ILE A 576 126.93 -47.67 -1.60
#